data_AF-A0A8C2H1G2-F1
#
_entry.id   AF-A0A8C2H1G2-F1
#
_cell.length_a   1.000
_cell.length_b   1.000
_cell.length_c   1.000
_cell.angle_alpha   90.00
_cell.angle_beta   90.00
_cell.angle_gamma   90.00
#
_symmetry.space_group_name_H-M   'P 1'
#
loop_
_entity.id
_entity.type
_entity.pdbx_description
1 polymer ?
#
loop_
_entity_poly.entity_id
_entity_poly.type
_entity_poly.pdbx_seq_one_letter_code
_entity_poly.pdbx_strand_id
1 'polypeptide(L)'
;MWLFRRIMAEKPQLVNNSPEDTETDECMSTYTHIYSPDLLIDQVAFITGGGSGIGFRIAEVLMRHGCDTVIASRNLEKLTEAAKKLSSTTGRRCLPIAVDVRQPETISAAMDETLKTFGRVDILINNAAGNFLCPATSLSFNAFKTVMEIDTMGTFNTSKVVYDKWFKDHGGSIVNISATLGYRGQALQVHAGSAKAANDAMTRHLAVEWGPSGVRVNTVAPGPISGTEGYRRLGKTSRVCVCVCSLTVVSLCLSFSLSLLLFQVVHTPSQQVFSAASRCREPAIRPRSHMRFFSWPAVRLHTSPALYWSPTEGRGSPRPMTWNGCWVFGLQRKERINSMNRG
;
A
#
# COMPACT_ATOMS: atom_id res chain seq x y z
N MET A 1 -16.56 2.90 40.97
CA MET A 1 -15.68 4.09 40.75
C MET A 1 -14.18 3.85 41.00
N TRP A 2 -13.77 2.77 41.70
CA TRP A 2 -12.34 2.51 41.99
C TRP A 2 -11.58 1.85 40.81
N LEU A 3 -12.26 1.03 40.02
CA LEU A 3 -11.63 0.29 38.89
C LEU A 3 -11.30 1.17 37.67
N PHE A 4 -12.05 2.26 37.45
CA PHE A 4 -11.86 3.17 36.31
C PHE A 4 -10.67 4.14 36.48
N ARG A 5 -10.24 4.42 37.73
CA ARG A 5 -9.08 5.28 37.99
C ARG A 5 -7.75 4.55 37.82
N ARG A 6 -7.71 3.22 37.91
CA ARG A 6 -6.48 2.44 37.75
C ARG A 6 -6.04 2.33 36.28
N ILE A 7 -7.01 2.25 35.36
CA ILE A 7 -6.75 2.20 33.91
C ILE A 7 -6.25 3.55 33.37
N MET A 8 -6.63 4.67 34.00
CA MET A 8 -6.20 6.02 33.58
C MET A 8 -4.95 6.55 34.29
N ALA A 9 -4.42 5.83 35.29
CA ALA A 9 -3.27 6.26 36.10
C ALA A 9 -1.92 5.74 35.57
N GLU A 10 -1.92 4.68 34.76
CA GLU A 10 -0.74 4.25 34.01
C GLU A 10 -0.79 4.88 32.63
N LYS A 11 -0.15 6.06 32.49
CA LYS A 11 0.37 6.43 31.17
C LYS A 11 1.22 5.24 30.74
N PRO A 12 0.93 4.57 29.60
CA PRO A 12 1.87 3.63 29.04
C PRO A 12 3.18 4.39 28.95
N GLN A 13 4.22 3.94 29.63
CA GLN A 13 5.54 4.42 29.30
C GLN A 13 5.71 4.03 27.84
N LEU A 14 5.63 5.03 26.95
CA LEU A 14 6.11 4.88 25.59
C LEU A 14 7.60 4.63 25.75
N VAL A 15 7.96 3.35 25.91
CA VAL A 15 9.34 2.91 25.89
C VAL A 15 9.86 3.38 24.56
N ASN A 16 10.81 4.30 24.61
CA ASN A 16 11.36 5.03 23.48
C ASN A 16 12.25 4.17 22.58
N ASN A 17 12.02 2.86 22.56
CA ASN A 17 12.83 1.89 21.86
C ASN A 17 12.01 1.40 20.68
N SER A 18 12.17 2.07 19.54
CA SER A 18 11.87 1.46 18.25
C SER A 18 12.45 0.04 18.24
N PRO A 19 11.72 -0.97 17.77
CA PRO A 19 12.25 -2.32 17.69
C PRO A 19 13.54 -2.31 16.88
N GLU A 20 14.51 -3.13 17.30
CA GLU A 20 15.82 -3.22 16.67
C GLU A 20 15.67 -3.56 15.18
N ASP A 21 16.55 -3.00 14.37
CA ASP A 21 16.58 -3.19 12.93
C ASP A 21 18.03 -3.13 12.44
N THR A 22 18.33 -3.80 11.33
CA THR A 22 19.66 -3.77 10.70
C THR A 22 19.63 -2.86 9.47
N GLU A 23 20.69 -2.07 9.26
CA GLU A 23 20.79 -1.20 8.08
C GLU A 23 20.98 -1.96 6.76
N THR A 24 21.34 -3.24 6.84
CA THR A 24 21.64 -4.12 5.71
C THR A 24 20.53 -5.15 5.49
N ASP A 25 20.56 -5.78 4.30
CA ASP A 25 19.72 -6.91 3.91
C ASP A 25 20.17 -8.21 4.65
N GLU A 26 20.22 -8.14 5.98
CA GLU A 26 20.53 -9.22 6.93
C GLU A 26 19.36 -9.44 7.88
N CYS A 27 19.19 -10.69 8.34
CA CYS A 27 18.15 -10.99 9.33
C CYS A 27 18.52 -10.40 10.69
N MET A 28 17.51 -10.05 11.49
CA MET A 28 17.74 -9.53 12.84
C MET A 28 18.32 -10.63 13.74
N SER A 29 19.32 -10.29 14.55
CA SER A 29 19.92 -11.22 15.51
C SER A 29 18.95 -11.59 16.63
N THR A 30 18.12 -10.63 17.06
CA THR A 30 17.06 -10.84 18.05
C THR A 30 15.73 -10.35 17.50
N TYR A 31 14.64 -11.01 17.89
CA TYR A 31 13.29 -10.60 17.54
C TYR A 31 12.36 -10.83 18.73
N THR A 32 11.79 -9.74 19.24
CA THR A 32 10.78 -9.82 20.31
C THR A 32 9.39 -9.88 19.69
N HIS A 33 8.68 -10.97 19.95
CA HIS A 33 7.32 -11.16 19.48
C HIS A 33 6.37 -10.23 20.22
N ILE A 34 5.81 -9.26 19.50
CA ILE A 34 4.66 -8.45 19.95
C ILE A 34 3.36 -9.15 19.54
N TYR A 35 3.33 -9.76 18.35
CA TYR A 35 2.25 -10.61 17.88
C TYR A 35 2.54 -12.07 18.14
N SER A 36 1.49 -12.90 18.16
CA SER A 36 1.62 -14.34 18.34
C SER A 36 2.55 -14.96 17.28
N PRO A 37 3.50 -15.83 17.65
CA PRO A 37 4.44 -16.44 16.71
C PRO A 37 3.77 -17.37 15.68
N ASP A 38 2.53 -17.78 15.91
CA ASP A 38 1.71 -18.64 15.03
C ASP A 38 0.67 -17.87 14.21
N LEU A 39 0.71 -16.53 14.23
CA LEU A 39 -0.28 -15.66 13.56
C LEU A 39 -0.53 -16.03 12.09
N LEU A 40 0.50 -16.49 11.38
CA LEU A 40 0.47 -16.79 9.94
C LEU A 40 0.91 -18.22 9.65
N ILE A 41 0.71 -19.14 10.60
CA ILE A 41 1.05 -20.54 10.43
C ILE A 41 0.39 -21.11 9.16
N ASP A 42 1.20 -21.81 8.37
CA ASP A 42 0.81 -22.47 7.12
C ASP A 42 0.18 -21.56 6.04
N GLN A 43 0.38 -20.24 6.17
CA GLN A 43 0.09 -19.27 5.13
C GLN A 43 1.30 -19.04 4.22
N VAL A 44 1.04 -18.62 2.99
CA VAL A 44 2.06 -18.33 1.99
C VAL A 44 1.96 -16.88 1.52
N ALA A 45 3.06 -16.14 1.62
CA ALA A 45 3.13 -14.75 1.15
C ALA A 45 3.99 -14.61 -0.11
N PHE A 46 3.40 -14.06 -1.18
CA PHE A 46 4.12 -13.68 -2.40
C PHE A 46 4.54 -12.20 -2.32
N ILE A 47 5.83 -11.92 -2.38
CA ILE A 47 6.40 -10.60 -2.08
C ILE A 47 7.25 -10.12 -3.27
N THR A 48 6.76 -9.11 -4.00
CA THR A 48 7.55 -8.47 -5.04
C THR A 48 8.57 -7.52 -4.43
N GLY A 49 9.82 -7.54 -4.90
CA GLY A 49 10.91 -6.80 -4.28
C GLY A 49 11.32 -7.33 -2.90
N GLY A 50 11.04 -8.60 -2.59
CA GLY A 50 11.36 -9.24 -1.31
C GLY A 50 12.85 -9.50 -1.05
N GLY A 51 13.72 -9.28 -2.03
CA GLY A 51 15.17 -9.51 -1.89
C GLY A 51 15.96 -8.40 -1.19
N SER A 52 15.33 -7.27 -0.84
CA SER A 52 16.03 -6.16 -0.15
C SER A 52 15.12 -5.16 0.54
N GLY A 53 15.70 -4.37 1.45
CA GLY A 53 15.08 -3.24 2.13
C GLY A 53 13.79 -3.65 2.84
N ILE A 54 12.74 -2.85 2.63
CA ILE A 54 11.43 -3.08 3.27
C ILE A 54 10.88 -4.46 2.93
N GLY A 55 10.99 -4.90 1.68
CA GLY A 55 10.49 -6.20 1.24
C GLY A 55 11.19 -7.37 1.93
N PHE A 56 12.50 -7.27 2.14
CA PHE A 56 13.28 -8.28 2.86
C PHE A 56 12.85 -8.39 4.32
N ARG A 57 12.71 -7.26 5.01
CA ARG A 57 12.28 -7.25 6.40
C ARG A 57 10.82 -7.73 6.56
N ILE A 58 9.94 -7.38 5.61
CA ILE A 58 8.57 -7.94 5.57
C ILE A 58 8.63 -9.46 5.47
N ALA A 59 9.44 -10.02 4.55
CA ALA A 59 9.58 -11.46 4.40
C ALA A 59 10.05 -12.12 5.71
N GLU A 60 11.09 -11.58 6.34
CA GLU A 60 11.61 -12.12 7.60
C GLU A 60 10.54 -12.10 8.71
N VAL A 61 9.86 -10.98 8.91
CA VAL A 61 8.86 -10.86 9.98
C VAL A 61 7.70 -11.81 9.73
N LEU A 62 7.18 -11.92 8.50
CA LEU A 62 6.12 -12.88 8.18
C LEU A 62 6.57 -14.32 8.47
N MET A 63 7.81 -14.68 8.11
CA MET A 63 8.37 -16.01 8.38
C MET A 63 8.54 -16.29 9.87
N ARG A 64 8.94 -15.29 10.67
CA ARG A 64 8.98 -15.41 12.14
C ARG A 64 7.60 -15.63 12.75
N HIS A 65 6.53 -15.29 12.04
CA HIS A 65 5.14 -15.55 12.43
C HIS A 65 4.54 -16.82 11.78
N GLY A 66 5.37 -17.71 11.25
CA GLY A 66 4.96 -19.02 10.74
C GLY A 66 4.63 -19.08 9.24
N CYS A 67 4.80 -17.97 8.51
CA CYS A 67 4.49 -17.89 7.08
C CYS A 67 5.62 -18.49 6.22
N ASP A 68 5.29 -19.23 5.17
CA ASP A 68 6.23 -19.50 4.08
C ASP A 68 6.20 -18.33 3.07
N THR A 69 7.31 -18.03 2.41
CA THR A 69 7.38 -16.87 1.51
C THR A 69 7.87 -17.22 0.12
N VAL A 70 7.40 -16.45 -0.86
CA VAL A 70 7.96 -16.36 -2.20
C VAL A 70 8.47 -14.95 -2.40
N ILE A 71 9.76 -14.79 -2.71
CA ILE A 71 10.34 -13.47 -2.99
C ILE A 71 10.64 -13.35 -4.48
N ALA A 72 10.08 -12.32 -5.10
CA ALA A 72 10.10 -12.14 -6.55
C ALA A 72 10.73 -10.81 -6.96
N SER A 73 11.75 -10.84 -7.80
CA SER A 73 12.41 -9.65 -8.37
C SER A 73 13.27 -10.03 -9.58
N ARG A 74 13.88 -9.05 -10.26
CA ARG A 74 14.64 -9.32 -11.49
C ARG A 74 16.00 -10.00 -11.26
N ASN A 75 16.64 -9.79 -10.10
CA ASN A 75 17.98 -10.32 -9.84
C ASN A 75 17.88 -11.63 -9.03
N LEU A 76 18.02 -12.77 -9.71
CA LEU A 76 17.88 -14.09 -9.10
C LEU A 76 18.99 -14.41 -8.10
N GLU A 77 20.22 -13.96 -8.34
CA GLU A 77 21.36 -14.19 -7.43
C GLU A 77 21.08 -13.54 -6.07
N LYS A 78 20.68 -12.26 -6.09
CA LYS A 78 20.32 -11.52 -4.87
C LYS A 78 19.14 -12.17 -4.13
N LEU A 79 18.12 -12.64 -4.86
CA LEU A 79 17.00 -13.35 -4.25
C LEU A 79 17.43 -14.67 -3.62
N THR A 80 18.32 -15.42 -4.28
CA THR A 80 18.79 -16.71 -3.79
C THR A 80 19.57 -16.55 -2.48
N GLU A 81 20.42 -15.53 -2.38
CA GLU A 81 21.12 -15.19 -1.14
C GLU A 81 20.15 -14.77 -0.04
N ALA A 82 19.18 -13.89 -0.36
CA ALA A 82 18.16 -13.46 0.59
C ALA A 82 17.32 -14.64 1.12
N ALA A 83 16.86 -15.52 0.24
CA ALA A 83 16.07 -16.70 0.60
C ALA A 83 16.84 -17.65 1.52
N LYS A 84 18.15 -17.83 1.30
CA LYS A 84 19.01 -18.63 2.18
C LYS A 84 19.07 -18.04 3.59
N LYS A 85 19.34 -16.73 3.70
CA LYS A 85 19.40 -16.02 5.00
C LYS A 85 18.06 -16.09 5.76
N LEU A 86 16.97 -15.86 5.05
CA LEU A 86 15.61 -15.88 5.60
C LEU A 86 15.25 -17.29 6.11
N SER A 87 15.50 -18.31 5.29
CA SER A 87 15.18 -19.70 5.65
C SER A 87 16.07 -20.20 6.79
N SER A 88 17.37 -19.89 6.79
CA SER A 88 18.29 -20.32 7.85
C SER A 88 17.96 -19.68 9.20
N THR A 89 17.47 -18.44 9.20
CA THR A 89 17.17 -17.70 10.43
C THR A 89 15.81 -18.08 11.03
N THR A 90 14.82 -18.35 10.19
CA THR A 90 13.42 -18.54 10.64
C THR A 90 12.98 -19.99 10.65
N GLY A 91 13.69 -20.88 9.94
CA GLY A 91 13.29 -22.29 9.76
C GLY A 91 12.10 -22.49 8.81
N ARG A 92 11.54 -21.41 8.23
CA ARG A 92 10.46 -21.48 7.23
C ARG A 92 11.03 -21.55 5.81
N ARG A 93 10.17 -21.88 4.85
CA ARG A 93 10.58 -22.00 3.44
C ARG A 93 10.49 -20.64 2.76
N CYS A 94 11.54 -20.26 2.03
CA CYS A 94 11.55 -19.09 1.16
C CYS A 94 11.91 -19.50 -0.28
N LEU A 95 11.01 -19.29 -1.24
CA LEU A 95 11.23 -19.57 -2.66
C LEU A 95 11.64 -18.30 -3.42
N PRO A 96 12.87 -18.21 -3.95
CA PRO A 96 13.29 -17.10 -4.80
C PRO A 96 12.89 -17.32 -6.27
N ILE A 97 12.19 -16.36 -6.90
CA ILE A 97 11.80 -16.44 -8.32
C ILE A 97 12.16 -15.15 -9.08
N ALA A 98 12.77 -15.31 -10.25
CA ALA A 98 13.07 -14.19 -11.14
C ALA A 98 11.80 -13.66 -11.82
N VAL A 99 11.42 -12.41 -11.56
CA VAL A 99 10.22 -11.78 -12.11
C VAL A 99 10.48 -10.33 -12.49
N ASP A 100 10.00 -9.92 -13.67
CA ASP A 100 9.81 -8.51 -14.01
C ASP A 100 8.32 -8.19 -13.97
N VAL A 101 7.91 -7.37 -13.01
CA VAL A 101 6.48 -7.05 -12.79
C VAL A 101 5.82 -6.37 -14.00
N ARG A 102 6.61 -5.82 -14.93
CA ARG A 102 6.13 -5.24 -16.18
C ARG A 102 5.67 -6.28 -17.20
N GLN A 103 6.02 -7.55 -16.99
CA GLN A 103 5.81 -8.68 -17.88
C GLN A 103 4.85 -9.69 -17.23
N PRO A 104 3.53 -9.62 -17.50
CA PRO A 104 2.52 -10.50 -16.91
C PRO A 104 2.83 -11.99 -17.03
N GLU A 105 3.44 -12.41 -18.13
CA GLU A 105 3.86 -13.77 -18.42
C GLU A 105 4.88 -14.31 -17.40
N THR A 106 5.83 -13.47 -16.96
CA THR A 106 6.83 -13.87 -15.95
C THR A 106 6.18 -14.02 -14.57
N ILE A 107 5.20 -13.16 -14.25
CA ILE A 107 4.42 -13.27 -13.02
C ILE A 107 3.56 -14.54 -13.05
N SER A 108 2.94 -14.84 -14.20
CA SER A 108 2.12 -16.04 -14.39
C SER A 108 2.95 -17.31 -14.13
N ALA A 109 4.13 -17.41 -14.74
CA ALA A 109 5.03 -18.53 -14.52
C ALA A 109 5.47 -18.65 -13.05
N ALA A 110 5.78 -17.52 -12.39
CA ALA A 110 6.14 -17.50 -10.97
C ALA A 110 4.99 -17.97 -10.07
N MET A 111 3.74 -17.61 -10.40
CA MET A 111 2.58 -18.11 -9.69
C MET A 111 2.35 -19.60 -9.90
N ASP A 112 2.59 -20.12 -11.11
CA ASP A 112 2.51 -21.57 -11.38
C ASP A 112 3.54 -22.34 -10.54
N GLU A 113 4.77 -21.85 -10.47
CA GLU A 113 5.82 -22.44 -9.61
C GLU A 113 5.46 -22.34 -8.12
N THR A 114 4.90 -21.20 -7.70
CA THR A 114 4.45 -20.98 -6.32
C THR A 114 3.36 -21.98 -5.93
N LEU A 115 2.32 -22.12 -6.75
CA LEU A 115 1.23 -23.06 -6.51
C LEU A 115 1.71 -24.51 -6.58
N LYS A 116 2.65 -24.84 -7.46
CA LYS A 116 3.28 -26.17 -7.49
C LYS A 116 4.04 -26.49 -6.19
N THR A 117 4.71 -25.50 -5.59
CA THR A 117 5.59 -25.69 -4.44
C THR A 117 4.84 -25.68 -3.10
N PHE A 118 3.84 -24.80 -2.98
CA PHE A 118 3.14 -24.54 -1.73
C PHE A 118 1.67 -24.93 -1.76
N GLY A 119 1.08 -25.10 -2.94
CA GLY A 119 -0.36 -25.42 -3.10
C GLY A 119 -1.30 -24.26 -2.82
N ARG A 120 -0.79 -23.08 -2.41
CA ARG A 120 -1.59 -21.91 -2.03
C ARG A 120 -0.80 -20.61 -2.07
N VAL A 121 -1.52 -19.49 -2.08
CA VAL A 121 -1.04 -18.15 -1.73
C VAL A 121 -2.12 -17.45 -0.90
N ASP A 122 -1.75 -16.75 0.18
CA ASP A 122 -2.73 -16.11 1.07
C ASP A 122 -2.53 -14.59 1.10
N ILE A 123 -1.27 -14.16 0.93
CA ILE A 123 -0.86 -12.78 1.06
C ILE A 123 -0.07 -12.38 -0.18
N LEU A 124 -0.43 -11.24 -0.77
CA LEU A 124 0.36 -10.57 -1.80
C LEU A 124 0.88 -9.25 -1.25
N ILE A 125 2.20 -9.06 -1.28
CA ILE A 125 2.85 -7.79 -0.97
C ILE A 125 3.45 -7.20 -2.24
N ASN A 126 2.84 -6.12 -2.73
CA ASN A 126 3.37 -5.35 -3.86
C ASN A 126 4.36 -4.29 -3.34
N ASN A 127 5.65 -4.64 -3.32
CA ASN A 127 6.73 -3.78 -2.83
C ASN A 127 7.76 -3.40 -3.91
N ALA A 128 7.77 -4.05 -5.07
CA ALA A 128 8.65 -3.66 -6.17
C ALA A 128 8.39 -2.21 -6.62
N ALA A 129 9.45 -1.40 -6.68
CA ALA A 129 9.38 0.01 -7.05
C ALA A 129 10.69 0.52 -7.68
N GLY A 130 10.60 1.57 -8.50
CA GLY A 130 11.72 2.30 -9.06
C GLY A 130 11.66 3.77 -8.64
N ASN A 131 12.72 4.29 -8.02
CA ASN A 131 12.76 5.69 -7.60
C ASN A 131 14.18 6.29 -7.65
N PHE A 132 14.26 7.59 -7.95
CA PHE A 132 15.45 8.44 -7.98
C PHE A 132 15.05 9.93 -7.88
N LEU A 133 15.95 10.83 -7.54
CA LEU A 133 15.65 12.28 -7.51
C LEU A 133 15.86 12.90 -8.89
N CYS A 134 14.86 13.62 -9.41
CA CYS A 134 14.99 14.35 -10.67
C CYS A 134 14.04 15.56 -10.74
N PRO A 135 14.52 16.77 -11.06
CA PRO A 135 13.64 17.89 -11.40
C PRO A 135 12.73 17.52 -12.56
N ALA A 136 11.45 17.93 -12.50
CA ALA A 136 10.47 17.62 -13.56
C ALA A 136 10.91 18.16 -14.93
N THR A 137 11.63 19.28 -14.97
CA THR A 137 12.19 19.89 -16.20
C THR A 137 13.29 19.06 -16.85
N SER A 138 13.95 18.18 -16.10
CA SER A 138 15.07 17.34 -16.56
C SER A 138 14.68 15.86 -16.67
N LEU A 139 13.47 15.51 -16.26
CA LEU A 139 12.97 14.15 -16.31
C LEU A 139 12.57 13.79 -17.74
N SER A 140 13.20 12.76 -18.30
CA SER A 140 12.82 12.28 -19.63
C SER A 140 11.47 11.57 -19.60
N PHE A 141 10.73 11.63 -20.72
CA PHE A 141 9.47 10.92 -20.88
C PHE A 141 9.62 9.41 -20.62
N ASN A 142 10.70 8.80 -21.09
CA ASN A 142 10.98 7.38 -20.87
C ASN A 142 11.22 7.07 -19.38
N ALA A 143 11.91 7.94 -18.66
CA ALA A 143 12.17 7.75 -17.25
C ALA A 143 10.89 7.85 -16.41
N PHE A 144 10.02 8.83 -16.71
CA PHE A 144 8.68 8.92 -16.10
C PHE A 144 7.85 7.66 -16.41
N LYS A 145 7.79 7.25 -17.68
CA LYS A 145 7.06 6.05 -18.11
C LYS A 145 7.57 4.79 -17.40
N THR A 146 8.88 4.61 -17.30
CA THR A 146 9.48 3.45 -16.64
C THR A 146 9.06 3.34 -15.18
N VAL A 147 9.00 4.46 -14.44
CA VAL A 147 8.52 4.45 -13.05
C VAL A 147 7.04 4.07 -12.97
N MET A 148 6.19 4.62 -13.85
CA MET A 148 4.77 4.24 -13.92
C MET A 148 4.57 2.75 -14.28
N GLU A 149 5.37 2.23 -15.21
CA GLU A 149 5.34 0.82 -15.61
C GLU A 149 5.73 -0.11 -14.45
N ILE A 150 6.76 0.24 -13.67
CA ILE A 150 7.20 -0.58 -12.54
C ILE A 150 6.20 -0.48 -11.38
N ASP A 151 5.93 0.73 -10.90
CA ASP A 151 5.21 0.95 -9.65
C ASP A 151 3.70 0.74 -9.79
N THR A 152 3.11 1.23 -10.89
CA THR A 152 1.65 1.20 -11.09
C THR A 152 1.23 0.02 -11.92
N MET A 153 1.75 -0.10 -13.16
CA MET A 153 1.37 -1.23 -14.01
C MET A 153 1.87 -2.56 -13.41
N GLY A 154 3.07 -2.58 -12.83
CA GLY A 154 3.58 -3.77 -12.14
C GLY A 154 2.69 -4.22 -10.99
N THR A 155 2.25 -3.29 -10.12
CA THR A 155 1.30 -3.59 -9.03
C THR A 155 -0.01 -4.16 -9.58
N PHE A 156 -0.56 -3.56 -10.64
CA PHE A 156 -1.78 -4.07 -11.27
C PHE A 156 -1.58 -5.47 -11.86
N ASN A 157 -0.53 -5.67 -12.65
CA ASN A 157 -0.22 -6.94 -13.31
C ASN A 157 -0.08 -8.05 -12.28
N THR A 158 0.70 -7.83 -11.20
CA THR A 158 0.87 -8.84 -10.16
C THR A 158 -0.44 -9.14 -9.45
N SER A 159 -1.19 -8.10 -9.06
CA SER A 159 -2.49 -8.28 -8.39
C SER A 159 -3.48 -9.05 -9.25
N LYS A 160 -3.56 -8.73 -10.55
CA LYS A 160 -4.47 -9.37 -11.50
C LYS A 160 -4.12 -10.84 -11.73
N VAL A 161 -2.85 -11.16 -11.92
CA VAL A 161 -2.40 -12.56 -12.14
C VAL A 161 -2.64 -13.41 -10.89
N VAL A 162 -2.32 -12.90 -9.70
CA VAL A 162 -2.57 -13.60 -8.43
C VAL A 162 -4.07 -13.81 -8.22
N TYR A 163 -4.88 -12.81 -8.56
CA TYR A 163 -6.33 -12.92 -8.50
C TYR A 163 -6.87 -14.02 -9.41
N ASP A 164 -6.50 -13.99 -10.69
CA ASP A 164 -7.02 -14.94 -11.69
C ASP A 164 -6.57 -16.37 -11.42
N LYS A 165 -5.36 -16.58 -10.89
CA LYS A 165 -4.84 -17.92 -10.61
C LYS A 165 -5.25 -18.49 -9.26
N TRP A 166 -5.61 -17.65 -8.28
CA TRP A 166 -5.87 -18.13 -6.92
C TRP A 166 -6.92 -17.33 -6.15
N PHE A 167 -6.75 -16.01 -5.96
CA PHE A 167 -7.60 -15.27 -5.00
C PHE A 167 -9.06 -15.16 -5.41
N LYS A 168 -9.39 -15.26 -6.71
CA LYS A 168 -10.77 -15.24 -7.18
C LYS A 168 -11.64 -16.31 -6.50
N ASP A 169 -11.07 -17.49 -6.28
CA ASP A 169 -11.79 -18.66 -5.78
C ASP A 169 -11.51 -18.95 -4.29
N HIS A 170 -10.41 -18.42 -3.74
CA HIS A 170 -9.94 -18.74 -2.39
C HIS A 170 -9.88 -17.54 -1.44
N GLY A 171 -10.15 -16.32 -1.92
CA GLY A 171 -9.91 -15.09 -1.18
C GLY A 171 -8.42 -14.79 -0.97
N GLY A 172 -8.11 -13.76 -0.19
CA GLY A 172 -6.73 -13.40 0.12
C GLY A 172 -6.55 -11.98 0.64
N SER A 173 -5.30 -11.58 0.87
CA SER A 173 -4.94 -10.24 1.35
C SER A 173 -3.86 -9.61 0.48
N ILE A 174 -4.16 -8.48 -0.15
CA ILE A 174 -3.21 -7.68 -0.91
C ILE A 174 -2.82 -6.46 -0.09
N VAL A 175 -1.50 -6.21 0.02
CA VAL A 175 -0.95 -4.98 0.58
C VAL A 175 -0.01 -4.32 -0.43
N ASN A 176 -0.37 -3.09 -0.81
CA ASN A 176 0.41 -2.26 -1.71
C ASN A 176 1.30 -1.31 -0.91
N ILE A 177 2.61 -1.31 -1.20
CA ILE A 177 3.54 -0.36 -0.60
C ILE A 177 3.56 0.93 -1.43
N SER A 178 3.07 2.01 -0.83
CA SER A 178 2.92 3.33 -1.44
C SER A 178 3.91 4.34 -0.84
N ALA A 179 3.61 5.64 -0.93
CA ALA A 179 4.37 6.71 -0.31
C ALA A 179 3.52 7.98 -0.16
N THR A 180 3.92 8.88 0.73
CA THR A 180 3.22 10.17 0.97
C THR A 180 3.58 11.28 -0.03
N LEU A 181 4.36 10.95 -1.08
CA LEU A 181 4.96 11.90 -2.03
C LEU A 181 3.92 12.71 -2.83
N GLY A 182 2.81 12.06 -3.20
CA GLY A 182 1.75 12.68 -4.00
C GLY A 182 0.88 13.66 -3.21
N TYR A 183 0.82 13.56 -1.87
CA TYR A 183 -0.12 14.34 -1.06
C TYR A 183 0.20 15.82 -1.01
N ARG A 184 1.49 16.18 -1.13
CA ARG A 184 1.97 17.57 -1.06
C ARG A 184 2.74 17.99 -2.32
N GLY A 185 2.84 17.11 -3.33
CA GLY A 185 3.68 17.34 -4.49
C GLY A 185 5.16 17.46 -4.13
N GLN A 186 5.73 16.41 -3.53
CA GLN A 186 7.14 16.42 -3.11
C GLN A 186 8.07 16.80 -4.28
N ALA A 187 8.93 17.80 -4.06
CA ALA A 187 9.87 18.26 -5.08
C ALA A 187 10.80 17.12 -5.53
N LEU A 188 11.24 17.20 -6.79
CA LEU A 188 12.13 16.22 -7.45
C LEU A 188 11.55 14.79 -7.60
N GLN A 189 10.23 14.63 -7.36
CA GLN A 189 9.61 13.31 -7.22
C GLN A 189 8.29 13.14 -7.98
N VAL A 190 8.10 13.88 -9.07
CA VAL A 190 6.83 13.86 -9.83
C VAL A 190 6.46 12.47 -10.35
N HIS A 191 7.44 11.66 -10.78
CA HIS A 191 7.19 10.29 -11.26
C HIS A 191 6.70 9.38 -10.12
N ALA A 192 7.42 9.33 -9.00
CA ALA A 192 7.10 8.45 -7.89
C ALA A 192 5.82 8.91 -7.17
N GLY A 193 5.63 10.22 -7.01
CA GLY A 193 4.40 10.79 -6.46
C GLY A 193 3.17 10.44 -7.29
N SER A 194 3.25 10.53 -8.63
CA SER A 194 2.15 10.16 -9.52
C SER A 194 1.86 8.66 -9.47
N ALA A 195 2.90 7.83 -9.53
CA ALA A 195 2.74 6.37 -9.51
C ALA A 195 2.11 5.87 -8.19
N LYS A 196 2.56 6.41 -7.05
CA LYS A 196 2.02 6.04 -5.74
C LYS A 196 0.60 6.57 -5.50
N ALA A 197 0.25 7.73 -6.04
CA ALA A 197 -1.13 8.21 -6.03
C ALA A 197 -2.05 7.29 -6.87
N ALA A 198 -1.57 6.79 -8.01
CA ALA A 198 -2.31 5.81 -8.81
C ALA A 198 -2.50 4.48 -8.06
N ASN A 199 -1.48 4.01 -7.32
CA ASN A 199 -1.59 2.82 -6.47
C ASN A 199 -2.62 3.01 -5.34
N ASP A 200 -2.64 4.17 -4.70
CA ASP A 200 -3.64 4.50 -3.67
C ASP A 200 -5.07 4.44 -4.23
N ALA A 201 -5.28 4.95 -5.46
CA ALA A 201 -6.56 4.86 -6.14
C ALA A 201 -6.90 3.40 -6.51
N MET A 202 -5.96 2.68 -7.12
CA MET A 202 -6.12 1.29 -7.51
C MET A 202 -6.52 0.40 -6.34
N THR A 203 -5.91 0.58 -5.17
CA THR A 203 -6.28 -0.13 -3.93
C THR A 203 -7.78 -0.03 -3.63
N ARG A 204 -8.38 1.16 -3.76
CA ARG A 204 -9.82 1.36 -3.51
C ARG A 204 -10.67 0.68 -4.57
N HIS A 205 -10.29 0.77 -5.84
CA HIS A 205 -11.00 0.10 -6.93
C HIS A 205 -11.00 -1.42 -6.73
N LEU A 206 -9.82 -2.02 -6.53
CA LEU A 206 -9.69 -3.46 -6.34
C LEU A 206 -10.37 -3.95 -5.06
N ALA A 207 -10.36 -3.17 -3.98
CA ALA A 207 -11.07 -3.52 -2.75
C ALA A 207 -12.59 -3.62 -2.97
N VAL A 208 -13.17 -2.71 -3.76
CA VAL A 208 -14.61 -2.72 -4.08
C VAL A 208 -14.95 -3.89 -5.02
N GLU A 209 -14.13 -4.11 -6.04
CA GLU A 209 -14.40 -5.13 -7.07
C GLU A 209 -14.14 -6.57 -6.59
N TRP A 210 -13.09 -6.79 -5.80
CA TRP A 210 -12.65 -8.13 -5.38
C TRP A 210 -13.04 -8.50 -3.95
N GLY A 211 -13.59 -7.55 -3.19
CA GLY A 211 -14.19 -7.79 -1.88
C GLY A 211 -15.22 -8.92 -1.87
N PRO A 212 -16.15 -9.02 -2.86
CA PRO A 212 -17.10 -10.13 -2.97
C PRO A 212 -16.46 -11.52 -3.10
N SER A 213 -15.23 -11.60 -3.61
CA SER A 213 -14.43 -12.85 -3.68
C SER A 213 -13.65 -13.12 -2.40
N GLY A 214 -13.88 -12.38 -1.31
CA GLY A 214 -13.14 -12.53 -0.06
C GLY A 214 -11.72 -11.95 -0.10
N VAL A 215 -11.43 -11.06 -1.05
CA VAL A 215 -10.11 -10.43 -1.18
C VAL A 215 -10.09 -9.07 -0.50
N ARG A 216 -9.18 -8.87 0.45
CA ARG A 216 -8.93 -7.56 1.07
C ARG A 216 -7.78 -6.87 0.35
N VAL A 217 -7.91 -5.59 0.03
CA VAL A 217 -6.85 -4.80 -0.61
C VAL A 217 -6.61 -3.54 0.20
N ASN A 218 -5.39 -3.35 0.68
CA ASN A 218 -4.99 -2.19 1.48
C ASN A 218 -3.67 -1.60 0.98
N THR A 219 -3.41 -0.35 1.37
CA THR A 219 -2.16 0.34 1.09
C THR A 219 -1.49 0.74 2.40
N VAL A 220 -0.17 0.57 2.46
CA VAL A 220 0.68 1.16 3.50
C VAL A 220 1.63 2.18 2.87
N ALA A 221 1.64 3.40 3.40
CA ALA A 221 2.53 4.47 2.97
C ALA A 221 3.64 4.69 4.01
N PRO A 222 4.82 4.04 3.86
CA PRO A 222 5.93 4.23 4.77
C PRO A 222 6.46 5.68 4.72
N GLY A 223 6.98 6.13 5.86
CA GLY A 223 7.82 7.32 5.94
C GLY A 223 9.23 7.06 5.39
N PRO A 224 10.17 7.99 5.58
CA PRO A 224 11.58 7.74 5.30
C PRO A 224 12.12 6.65 6.24
N ILE A 225 12.61 5.55 5.65
CA ILE A 225 13.11 4.37 6.36
C ILE A 225 14.62 4.23 6.16
N SER A 226 15.41 4.27 7.23
CA SER A 226 16.86 4.04 7.22
C SER A 226 17.23 2.66 6.67
N GLY A 227 18.50 2.45 6.27
CA GLY A 227 18.97 1.17 5.72
C GLY A 227 18.46 0.81 4.31
N THR A 228 17.41 1.47 3.83
CA THR A 228 16.83 1.16 2.52
C THR A 228 17.57 1.84 1.36
N GLU A 229 17.57 1.18 0.19
CA GLU A 229 18.08 1.78 -1.05
C GLU A 229 17.31 3.05 -1.42
N GLY A 230 15.99 3.08 -1.14
CA GLY A 230 15.17 4.28 -1.28
C GLY A 230 15.77 5.44 -0.48
N TYR A 231 16.02 5.26 0.81
CA TYR A 231 16.61 6.33 1.62
C TYR A 231 18.01 6.73 1.15
N ARG A 232 18.87 5.78 0.75
CA ARG A 232 20.22 6.08 0.22
C ARG A 232 20.20 6.96 -1.04
N ARG A 233 19.22 6.76 -1.92
CA ARG A 233 19.04 7.59 -3.14
C ARG A 233 18.47 8.96 -2.85
N LEU A 234 17.69 9.09 -1.77
CA LEU A 234 16.92 10.30 -1.46
C LEU A 234 17.58 11.20 -0.40
N GLY A 235 18.36 10.62 0.52
CA GLY A 235 18.86 11.29 1.73
C GLY A 235 20.10 12.16 1.55
N LYS A 236 20.67 12.28 0.34
CA LYS A 236 21.94 13.02 0.13
C LYS A 236 21.79 14.54 -0.03
N THR A 237 20.59 15.11 0.02
CA THR A 237 20.41 16.56 -0.18
C THR A 237 19.57 17.18 0.95
N SER A 238 20.24 17.96 1.79
CA SER A 238 19.72 18.95 2.76
C SER A 238 18.99 18.46 4.02
N ARG A 239 19.35 19.10 5.15
CA ARG A 239 18.80 18.97 6.51
C ARG A 239 17.27 19.11 6.53
N VAL A 240 16.57 17.99 6.38
CA VAL A 240 15.20 17.86 6.88
C VAL A 240 15.31 17.05 8.15
N CYS A 241 14.84 17.60 9.27
CA CYS A 241 14.75 16.84 10.53
C CYS A 241 13.74 15.71 10.30
N VAL A 242 14.26 14.51 10.08
CA VAL A 242 13.47 13.31 9.77
C VAL A 242 13.40 12.46 11.03
N CYS A 243 12.20 12.36 11.61
CA CYS A 243 11.93 11.36 12.63
C CYS A 243 11.78 10.01 11.92
N VAL A 244 12.77 9.14 12.11
CA VAL A 244 12.86 7.80 11.50
C VAL A 244 11.73 6.94 12.06
N CYS A 245 10.83 6.47 11.21
CA CYS A 245 9.84 5.48 11.60
C CYS A 245 10.46 4.09 11.38
N SER A 246 10.58 3.29 12.43
CA SER A 246 11.14 1.93 12.34
C SER A 246 10.24 1.03 11.49
N LEU A 247 10.87 0.09 10.77
CA LEU A 247 10.26 -0.88 9.86
C LEU A 247 9.13 -1.70 10.49
N THR A 248 9.07 -1.79 11.81
CA THR A 248 8.03 -2.54 12.54
C THR A 248 6.64 -1.92 12.42
N VAL A 249 6.52 -0.63 12.10
CA VAL A 249 5.19 0.01 12.01
C VAL A 249 4.43 -0.39 10.74
N VAL A 250 5.13 -0.88 9.71
CA VAL A 250 4.49 -1.50 8.53
C VAL A 250 3.84 -2.83 8.91
N SER A 251 4.43 -3.59 9.84
CA SER A 251 3.85 -4.83 10.38
C SER A 251 2.58 -4.57 11.22
N LEU A 252 2.51 -3.43 11.92
CA LEU A 252 1.33 -3.04 12.72
C LEU A 252 0.04 -2.84 11.92
N CYS A 253 0.11 -2.37 10.67
CA CYS A 253 -1.09 -2.20 9.83
C CYS A 253 -1.59 -3.52 9.21
N LEU A 254 -0.70 -4.52 9.05
CA LEU A 254 -1.05 -5.83 8.50
C LEU A 254 -1.96 -6.62 9.45
N SER A 255 -1.69 -6.59 10.76
CA SER A 255 -2.49 -7.33 11.77
C SER A 255 -3.85 -6.70 12.05
N PHE A 256 -3.96 -5.36 12.04
CA PHE A 256 -5.26 -4.69 12.30
C PHE A 256 -6.30 -4.95 11.20
N SER A 257 -5.84 -5.32 10.00
CA SER A 257 -6.72 -5.68 8.88
C SER A 257 -7.15 -7.16 8.88
N LEU A 258 -6.55 -8.01 9.73
CA LEU A 258 -6.90 -9.44 9.84
C LEU A 258 -8.00 -9.73 10.88
N SER A 259 -8.26 -8.83 11.84
CA SER A 259 -9.11 -9.15 13.01
C SER A 259 -10.56 -8.65 12.96
N LEU A 260 -11.00 -7.92 11.92
CA LEU A 260 -12.39 -7.44 11.84
C LEU A 260 -13.27 -8.37 10.98
N LEU A 261 -13.63 -9.51 11.57
CA LEU A 261 -14.92 -10.13 11.30
C LEU A 261 -15.99 -9.26 11.98
N LEU A 262 -17.02 -8.89 11.20
CA LEU A 262 -18.19 -8.08 11.59
C LEU A 262 -17.94 -6.56 11.58
N PHE A 263 -18.04 -5.94 10.41
CA PHE A 263 -19.00 -4.86 10.11
C PHE A 263 -18.82 -4.42 8.65
N GLN A 264 -19.92 -4.42 7.90
CA GLN A 264 -20.01 -3.94 6.53
C GLN A 264 -19.58 -2.47 6.41
N VAL A 265 -18.90 -2.16 5.31
CA VAL A 265 -18.79 -0.84 4.67
C VAL A 265 -18.43 0.31 5.63
N VAL A 266 -17.13 0.48 5.87
CA VAL A 266 -16.58 1.76 6.32
C VAL A 266 -15.48 2.18 5.36
N HIS A 267 -15.68 3.35 4.74
CA HIS A 267 -14.66 4.10 4.02
C HIS A 267 -13.36 4.14 4.83
N THR A 268 -12.32 3.43 4.39
CA THR A 268 -10.98 3.58 4.95
C THR A 268 -10.21 4.61 4.12
N PRO A 269 -9.94 5.82 4.66
CA PRO A 269 -8.83 6.60 4.15
C PRO A 269 -7.54 5.79 4.39
N SER A 270 -6.51 6.03 3.58
CA SER A 270 -5.19 5.39 3.74
C SER A 270 -4.80 5.32 5.21
N GLN A 271 -4.46 4.12 5.70
CA GLN A 271 -3.99 3.96 7.08
C GLN A 271 -2.64 4.66 7.19
N GLN A 272 -2.67 5.88 7.73
CA GLN A 272 -1.50 6.70 7.97
C GLN A 272 -0.84 6.27 9.28
N VAL A 273 0.44 5.90 9.20
CA VAL A 273 1.29 5.81 10.38
C VAL A 273 1.67 7.23 10.77
N PHE A 274 0.94 7.83 11.72
CA PHE A 274 1.22 9.17 12.22
C PHE A 274 2.39 9.16 13.23
N SER A 275 3.50 9.80 12.87
CA SER A 275 4.43 10.40 13.85
C SER A 275 3.98 11.83 14.18
N ALA A 276 4.22 12.28 15.42
CA ALA A 276 3.77 13.54 16.01
C ALA A 276 4.23 14.85 15.30
N ALA A 277 4.99 14.74 14.21
CA ALA A 277 5.49 15.90 13.45
C ALA A 277 4.38 16.70 12.72
N SER A 278 3.19 16.12 12.52
CA SER A 278 2.08 16.79 11.82
C SER A 278 1.27 17.78 12.68
N ARG A 279 1.58 17.92 13.98
CA ARG A 279 0.95 18.89 14.90
C ARG A 279 1.85 20.06 15.33
N CYS A 280 3.02 20.24 14.72
CA CYS A 280 3.77 21.46 14.94
C CYS A 280 3.14 22.62 14.16
N ARG A 281 2.25 23.38 14.81
CA ARG A 281 2.12 24.81 14.49
C ARG A 281 3.45 25.47 14.87
N GLU A 282 4.22 25.91 13.88
CA GLU A 282 5.36 26.77 14.15
C GLU A 282 4.89 28.04 14.88
N PRO A 283 5.56 28.48 15.96
CA PRO A 283 5.36 29.81 16.48
C PRO A 283 5.90 30.82 15.46
N ALA A 284 5.08 31.83 15.15
CA ALA A 284 5.39 32.88 14.18
C ALA A 284 6.69 33.61 14.55
N ILE A 285 7.77 33.33 13.81
CA ILE A 285 8.98 34.15 13.79
C ILE A 285 8.76 35.24 12.75
N ARG A 286 8.61 36.49 13.19
CA ARG A 286 8.55 37.67 12.29
C ARG A 286 9.91 37.87 11.61
N PRO A 287 10.01 37.89 10.26
CA PRO A 287 11.18 38.43 9.61
C PRO A 287 11.14 39.96 9.67
N ARG A 288 12.18 40.57 10.25
CA ARG A 288 12.45 42.00 10.06
C ARG A 288 13.05 42.24 8.66
N SER A 289 12.67 43.38 8.10
CA SER A 289 13.29 44.16 7.01
C SER A 289 13.16 43.69 5.55
N HIS A 290 12.41 44.54 4.82
CA HIS A 290 12.56 44.98 3.43
C HIS A 290 12.52 43.97 2.28
N MET A 291 11.33 43.79 1.70
CA MET A 291 11.17 43.59 0.26
C MET A 291 9.91 44.32 -0.24
N ARG A 292 10.08 45.09 -1.32
CA ARG A 292 9.01 45.82 -2.00
C ARG A 292 8.04 44.83 -2.65
N PHE A 293 6.75 44.97 -2.37
CA PHE A 293 5.69 44.21 -3.03
C PHE A 293 5.61 44.62 -4.51
N PHE A 294 5.94 43.69 -5.41
CA PHE A 294 5.43 43.71 -6.77
C PHE A 294 4.16 42.85 -6.80
N SER A 295 3.02 43.48 -7.03
CA SER A 295 1.72 42.83 -7.19
C SER A 295 1.66 42.13 -8.55
N TRP A 296 1.48 40.80 -8.55
CA TRP A 296 0.95 40.07 -9.69
C TRP A 296 -0.52 39.68 -9.39
N PRO A 297 -1.43 39.74 -10.37
CA PRO A 297 -2.84 39.47 -10.16
C PRO A 297 -3.09 37.99 -9.84
N ALA A 298 -3.98 37.76 -8.87
CA ALA A 298 -4.37 36.46 -8.37
C ALA A 298 -4.99 35.58 -9.46
N VAL A 299 -4.34 34.46 -9.78
CA VAL A 299 -4.97 33.35 -10.49
C VAL A 299 -5.93 32.68 -9.52
N ARG A 300 -7.23 32.88 -9.77
CA ARG A 300 -8.33 32.30 -8.99
C ARG A 300 -8.48 30.83 -9.42
N LEU A 301 -7.95 29.90 -8.63
CA LEU A 301 -8.24 28.47 -8.79
C LEU A 301 -9.71 28.24 -8.45
N HIS A 302 -10.52 27.88 -9.46
CA HIS A 302 -11.88 27.40 -9.24
C HIS A 302 -11.83 26.00 -8.63
N THR A 303 -12.04 25.91 -7.32
CA THR A 303 -12.48 24.66 -6.69
C THR A 303 -14.01 24.62 -6.72
N SER A 304 -14.57 23.58 -7.34
CA SER A 304 -16.01 23.31 -7.26
C SER A 304 -16.40 23.06 -5.80
N PRO A 305 -17.49 23.67 -5.29
CA PRO A 305 -17.97 23.38 -3.94
C PRO A 305 -18.62 21.99 -3.92
N ALA A 306 -18.03 21.06 -3.18
CA ALA A 306 -18.72 19.86 -2.74
C ALA A 306 -19.84 20.28 -1.77
N LEU A 307 -21.08 19.96 -2.13
CA LEU A 307 -22.27 20.12 -1.29
C LEU A 307 -22.09 19.37 0.03
N TYR A 308 -21.92 20.11 1.12
CA TYR A 308 -21.96 19.60 2.48
C TYR A 308 -23.41 19.70 2.98
N TRP A 309 -24.06 18.58 3.27
CA TRP A 309 -25.35 18.54 3.96
C TRP A 309 -25.09 18.30 5.45
N SER A 310 -25.52 19.25 6.29
CA SER A 310 -25.50 19.14 7.75
C SER A 310 -26.82 18.55 8.27
N PRO A 311 -26.82 17.60 9.22
CA PRO A 311 -28.06 17.13 9.82
C PRO A 311 -28.51 18.12 10.91
N THR A 312 -29.72 18.66 10.76
CA THR A 312 -30.42 19.38 11.84
C THR A 312 -31.31 18.40 12.59
N GLU A 313 -31.23 18.46 13.92
CA GLU A 313 -32.13 17.78 14.85
C GLU A 313 -33.57 18.28 14.70
N GLY A 314 -34.54 17.38 14.68
CA GLY A 314 -35.97 17.73 14.68
C GLY A 314 -36.85 16.52 14.94
N ARG A 315 -37.56 16.52 16.06
CA ARG A 315 -38.46 15.48 16.58
C ARG A 315 -39.70 15.30 15.68
N GLY A 316 -40.15 14.05 15.51
CA GLY A 316 -41.49 13.75 14.97
C GLY A 316 -41.71 12.25 14.71
N SER A 317 -42.69 11.66 15.39
CA SER A 317 -43.06 10.23 15.47
C SER A 317 -43.69 9.64 14.18
N PRO A 318 -43.87 8.29 14.07
CA PRO A 318 -43.90 7.56 12.80
C PRO A 318 -45.30 7.34 12.21
N ARG A 319 -45.39 7.16 10.88
CA ARG A 319 -46.53 6.52 10.20
C ARG A 319 -46.07 5.62 9.02
N PRO A 320 -46.82 4.54 8.69
CA PRO A 320 -46.33 3.44 7.86
C PRO A 320 -46.70 3.54 6.36
N MET A 321 -45.91 2.81 5.55
CA MET A 321 -46.14 2.23 4.20
C MET A 321 -46.92 3.01 3.13
N THR A 322 -46.33 3.12 1.93
CA THR A 322 -46.79 2.35 0.73
C THR A 322 -45.76 2.39 -0.39
N TRP A 323 -45.55 1.23 -1.01
CA TRP A 323 -44.88 1.02 -2.29
C TRP A 323 -45.72 1.55 -3.46
N ASN A 324 -45.10 2.26 -4.39
CA ASN A 324 -45.47 2.43 -5.81
C ASN A 324 -44.15 2.93 -6.48
N GLY A 325 -43.49 2.25 -7.41
CA GLY A 325 -44.01 1.49 -8.53
C GLY A 325 -44.08 2.39 -9.77
N CYS A 326 -42.95 2.67 -10.43
CA CYS A 326 -42.93 2.95 -11.87
C CYS A 326 -41.50 2.80 -12.44
N TRP A 327 -41.26 1.64 -13.06
CA TRP A 327 -40.18 1.41 -14.01
C TRP A 327 -40.62 1.95 -15.37
N VAL A 328 -39.76 2.70 -16.07
CA VAL A 328 -39.89 2.87 -17.52
C VAL A 328 -38.52 2.61 -18.16
N PHE A 329 -38.43 1.46 -18.82
CA PHE A 329 -37.38 1.06 -19.76
C PHE A 329 -37.61 1.77 -21.10
N GLY A 330 -36.58 2.41 -21.65
CA GLY A 330 -36.53 2.83 -23.05
C GLY A 330 -35.85 1.75 -23.91
N LEU A 331 -36.64 0.91 -24.55
CA LEU A 331 -36.23 -0.03 -25.61
C LEU A 331 -36.33 0.67 -26.97
N GLN A 332 -35.20 0.87 -27.67
CA GLN A 332 -35.21 1.15 -29.11
C GLN A 332 -35.23 -0.18 -29.89
N ARG A 333 -36.22 -0.30 -30.78
CA ARG A 333 -36.52 -1.47 -31.62
C ARG A 333 -35.44 -1.72 -32.67
N LYS A 334 -35.15 -3.01 -32.83
CA LYS A 334 -34.57 -3.68 -34.00
C LYS A 334 -35.56 -3.63 -35.17
N GLU A 335 -35.12 -3.20 -36.35
CA GLU A 335 -35.70 -3.61 -37.62
C GLU A 335 -34.70 -4.52 -38.35
N ARG A 336 -35.22 -5.61 -38.90
CA ARG A 336 -34.50 -6.66 -39.62
C ARG A 336 -35.24 -6.86 -40.92
N ILE A 337 -34.61 -6.58 -42.06
CA ILE A 337 -35.07 -7.06 -43.37
C ILE A 337 -33.86 -7.74 -44.03
N ASN A 338 -33.99 -9.05 -44.25
CA ASN A 338 -33.14 -9.85 -45.13
C ASN A 338 -33.71 -9.78 -46.55
N SER A 339 -32.86 -9.58 -47.56
CA SER A 339 -33.08 -10.19 -48.88
C SER A 339 -31.75 -10.49 -49.55
N MET A 340 -31.61 -11.74 -49.96
CA MET A 340 -30.52 -12.35 -50.73
C MET A 340 -30.45 -11.86 -52.19
N ASN A 341 -29.27 -12.13 -52.77
CA ASN A 341 -28.99 -12.53 -54.16
C ASN A 341 -28.61 -11.50 -55.24
N ARG A 342 -27.40 -11.77 -55.77
CA ARG A 342 -26.90 -11.69 -57.17
C ARG A 342 -26.67 -10.31 -57.79
N GLY A 343 -25.46 -10.15 -58.31
CA GLY A 343 -24.97 -9.03 -59.12
C GLY A 343 -23.45 -9.00 -59.07
#